data_AF-A0A2J7ZHY4-F1
#
_entry.id   AF-A0A2J7ZHY4-F1
#
_cell.length_a   1.000
_cell.length_b   1.000
_cell.length_c   1.000
_cell.angle_alpha   90.00
_cell.angle_beta   90.00
_cell.angle_gamma   90.00
#
_symmetry.space_group_name_H-M   'P 1'
#
loop_
_entity.id
_entity.type
_entity.pdbx_description
1 polymer ?
#
loop_
_entity_poly.entity_id
_entity_poly.type
_entity_poly.pdbx_seq_one_letter_code
_entity_poly.pdbx_strand_id
1 'polypeptide(L)'
;MGENTSTTHGGEGTKRWGVLPDYHRRGVAPAQHPLPPLLQQLAERMRRVGVLKGFVPNEANAIDYRRSRGSWLKPHADDRILSGEVIVTLCLLGSAVMTFGRQGAAGAREGERQVLVPLAPRTLQQLYVFLHAPPIQPPQLARSLVTPSPRHPPPSSASPPERMPLCCALSSWPS
;
A
#
# COMPACT_ATOMS: atom_id res chain seq x y z
N MET A 1 -11.98 12.94 27.18
CA MET A 1 -11.71 11.63 26.58
C MET A 1 -12.06 11.76 25.11
N GLY A 2 -11.06 11.98 24.26
CA GLY A 2 -11.25 12.23 22.83
C GLY A 2 -11.25 10.91 22.07
N GLU A 3 -12.35 10.60 21.41
CA GLU A 3 -12.48 9.47 20.50
C GLU A 3 -11.58 9.73 19.28
N ASN A 4 -10.49 8.97 19.15
CA ASN A 4 -9.65 8.96 17.95
C ASN A 4 -10.39 8.21 16.83
N THR A 5 -11.40 8.85 16.26
CA THR A 5 -12.04 8.40 15.03
C THR A 5 -11.09 8.68 13.86
N SER A 6 -10.53 7.60 13.32
CA SER A 6 -9.88 7.57 12.01
C SER A 6 -10.85 8.11 10.98
N THR A 7 -10.74 9.41 10.67
CA THR A 7 -11.59 10.07 9.69
C THR A 7 -10.89 9.99 8.33
N THR A 8 -11.21 8.96 7.56
CA THR A 8 -11.15 9.05 6.10
C THR A 8 -12.31 9.94 5.65
N HIS A 9 -12.05 11.02 4.90
CA HIS A 9 -13.09 11.57 4.04
C HIS A 9 -13.36 10.56 2.92
N GLY A 10 -14.12 9.50 3.20
CA GLY A 10 -14.27 8.38 2.26
C GLY A 10 -15.06 7.19 2.79
N GLY A 11 -16.25 7.43 3.34
CA GLY A 11 -17.18 6.34 3.69
C GLY A 11 -17.73 5.58 2.46
N GLU A 12 -17.69 6.19 1.27
CA GLU A 12 -18.12 5.57 0.02
C GLU A 12 -16.92 4.93 -0.71
N GLY A 13 -17.02 3.64 -1.03
CA GLY A 13 -16.08 2.97 -1.94
C GLY A 13 -14.92 2.21 -1.29
N THR A 14 -14.89 2.09 0.03
CA THR A 14 -13.94 1.20 0.74
C THR A 14 -14.60 -0.15 1.01
N LYS A 15 -13.89 -1.24 0.69
CA LYS A 15 -14.26 -2.62 1.05
C LYS A 15 -13.15 -3.24 1.87
N ARG A 16 -13.48 -4.17 2.76
CA ARG A 16 -12.54 -4.84 3.65
C ARG A 16 -12.87 -6.33 3.80
N TRP A 17 -11.83 -7.15 3.83
CA TRP A 17 -11.89 -8.59 4.02
C TRP A 17 -10.76 -9.09 4.93
N GLY A 18 -10.90 -10.31 5.43
CA GLY A 18 -9.96 -10.96 6.33
C GLY A 18 -10.11 -10.53 7.78
N VAL A 19 -9.05 -10.72 8.56
CA VAL A 19 -9.05 -10.51 10.01
C VAL A 19 -9.25 -9.03 10.38
N LEU A 20 -9.76 -8.82 11.59
CA LEU A 20 -10.00 -7.49 12.15
C LEU A 20 -9.07 -7.24 13.34
N PRO A 21 -8.64 -5.99 13.60
CA PRO A 21 -7.82 -5.68 14.74
C PRO A 21 -8.68 -5.73 16.00
N ASP A 22 -8.19 -6.40 17.03
CA ASP A 22 -8.73 -6.36 18.38
C ASP A 22 -7.77 -5.56 19.26
N TYR A 23 -8.05 -4.28 19.43
CA TYR A 23 -7.23 -3.37 20.22
C TYR A 23 -7.26 -3.69 21.72
N HIS A 24 -8.35 -4.28 22.20
CA HIS A 24 -8.47 -4.66 23.62
C HIS A 24 -7.56 -5.85 23.93
N ARG A 25 -7.52 -6.84 23.04
CA ARG A 25 -6.66 -8.03 23.19
C ARG A 25 -5.26 -7.84 22.59
N ARG A 26 -5.00 -6.72 21.93
CA ARG A 26 -3.78 -6.44 21.16
C ARG A 26 -3.46 -7.58 20.17
N GLY A 27 -4.49 -8.05 19.48
CA GLY A 27 -4.42 -9.21 18.59
C GLY A 27 -5.43 -9.10 17.46
N VAL A 28 -5.76 -10.22 16.83
CA VAL A 28 -6.73 -10.25 15.73
C VAL A 28 -8.01 -10.95 16.15
N ALA A 29 -9.14 -10.41 15.69
CA ALA A 29 -10.43 -11.06 15.72
C ALA A 29 -10.68 -11.84 14.41
N PRO A 30 -11.51 -12.90 14.45
CA PRO A 30 -11.89 -13.65 13.26
C PRO A 30 -12.48 -12.76 12.16
N ALA A 31 -12.28 -13.18 10.91
CA ALA A 31 -12.81 -12.47 9.76
C ALA A 31 -14.34 -12.51 9.72
N GLN A 32 -14.99 -11.34 9.68
CA GLN A 32 -16.43 -11.25 9.39
C GLN A 32 -16.72 -11.46 7.90
N HIS A 33 -15.79 -11.01 7.04
CA HIS A 33 -15.83 -11.19 5.60
C HIS A 33 -14.52 -11.85 5.16
N PRO A 34 -14.48 -13.15 4.84
CA PRO A 34 -13.23 -13.80 4.44
C PRO A 34 -12.71 -13.21 3.12
N LEU A 35 -11.41 -13.42 2.85
CA LEU A 35 -10.80 -13.04 1.59
C LEU A 35 -11.56 -13.68 0.40
N PRO A 36 -12.04 -12.89 -0.57
CA PRO A 36 -12.71 -13.42 -1.75
C PRO A 36 -11.80 -14.38 -2.53
N PRO A 37 -12.35 -15.43 -3.18
CA PRO A 37 -11.55 -16.40 -3.93
C PRO A 37 -10.59 -15.76 -4.96
N LEU A 38 -11.01 -14.66 -5.58
CA LEU A 38 -10.17 -13.91 -6.52
C LEU A 38 -8.90 -13.33 -5.85
N LEU A 39 -9.01 -12.81 -4.62
CA LEU A 39 -7.84 -12.29 -3.88
C LEU A 39 -6.92 -13.43 -3.42
N GLN A 40 -7.49 -14.59 -3.08
CA GLN A 40 -6.71 -15.79 -2.76
C GLN A 40 -5.91 -16.27 -3.98
N GLN A 41 -6.55 -16.37 -5.15
CA GLN A 41 -5.88 -16.72 -6.40
C GLN A 41 -4.81 -15.70 -6.79
N LEU A 42 -5.03 -14.42 -6.53
CA LEU A 42 -4.05 -13.38 -6.78
C LEU A 42 -2.83 -13.53 -5.85
N ALA A 43 -3.04 -13.84 -4.58
CA ALA A 43 -1.96 -14.13 -3.63
C ALA A 43 -1.12 -15.34 -4.08
N GLU A 44 -1.75 -16.40 -4.62
CA GLU A 44 -1.01 -17.53 -5.21
C GLU A 44 -0.12 -17.11 -6.38
N ARG A 45 -0.61 -16.19 -7.22
CA ARG A 45 0.19 -15.64 -8.32
C ARG A 45 1.33 -14.77 -7.81
N MET A 46 1.09 -13.96 -6.78
CA MET A 46 2.12 -13.14 -6.13
C MET A 46 3.25 -14.01 -5.58
N ARG A 47 2.94 -15.18 -4.98
CA ARG A 47 3.94 -16.13 -4.48
C ARG A 47 4.88 -16.71 -5.53
N ARG A 48 4.55 -16.59 -6.82
CA ARG A 48 5.45 -16.99 -7.92
C ARG A 48 6.57 -15.96 -8.16
N VAL A 49 6.42 -14.75 -7.63
CA VAL A 49 7.45 -13.71 -7.64
C VAL A 49 8.36 -13.93 -6.43
N GLY A 50 9.67 -14.06 -6.66
CA GLY A 50 10.62 -14.52 -5.63
C GLY A 50 10.56 -13.75 -4.30
N VAL A 51 10.42 -12.43 -4.36
CA VAL A 51 10.31 -11.54 -3.18
C VAL A 51 9.01 -11.69 -2.38
N LEU A 52 8.01 -12.37 -2.94
CA LEU A 52 6.70 -12.62 -2.33
C LEU A 52 6.42 -14.12 -2.13
N LYS A 53 7.43 -15.00 -2.25
CA LYS A 53 7.25 -16.46 -2.17
C LYS A 53 6.51 -16.93 -0.91
N GLY A 54 6.75 -16.29 0.22
CA GLY A 54 6.10 -16.58 1.51
C GLY A 54 4.85 -15.74 1.80
N PHE A 55 4.39 -14.91 0.88
CA PHE A 55 3.30 -13.96 1.15
C PHE A 55 1.97 -14.68 1.31
N VAL A 56 1.36 -14.55 2.50
CA VAL A 56 0.04 -15.09 2.84
C VAL A 56 -0.80 -13.98 3.45
N PRO A 57 -1.75 -13.38 2.70
CA PRO A 57 -2.49 -12.24 3.22
C PRO A 57 -3.47 -12.65 4.32
N ASN A 58 -3.50 -11.90 5.43
CA ASN A 58 -4.46 -12.09 6.52
C ASN A 58 -5.70 -11.18 6.37
N GLU A 59 -5.53 -10.04 5.72
CA GLU A 59 -6.56 -9.06 5.42
C GLU A 59 -6.34 -8.42 4.05
N ALA A 60 -7.39 -7.79 3.53
CA ALA A 60 -7.29 -6.92 2.38
C ALA A 60 -8.30 -5.78 2.50
N ASN A 61 -7.89 -4.58 2.09
CA ASN A 61 -8.79 -3.48 1.82
C ASN A 61 -8.82 -3.18 0.31
N ALA A 62 -9.89 -2.54 -0.16
CA ALA A 62 -9.96 -2.00 -1.51
C ALA A 62 -10.60 -0.61 -1.44
N ILE A 63 -9.96 0.39 -2.04
CA ILE A 63 -10.40 1.78 -1.97
C ILE A 63 -10.61 2.34 -3.38
N ASP A 64 -11.81 2.85 -3.67
CA ASP A 64 -12.15 3.55 -4.92
C ASP A 64 -11.80 5.05 -4.82
N TYR A 65 -10.62 5.44 -5.33
CA TYR A 65 -10.23 6.84 -5.42
C TYR A 65 -10.82 7.50 -6.67
N ARG A 66 -11.40 8.69 -6.54
CA ARG A 66 -11.98 9.47 -7.66
C ARG A 66 -11.33 10.84 -7.80
N ARG A 67 -10.66 11.08 -8.93
CA ARG A 67 -10.06 12.40 -9.27
C ARG A 67 -11.08 13.53 -9.27
N SER A 68 -12.28 13.28 -9.81
CA SER A 68 -13.37 14.26 -9.86
C SER A 68 -13.85 14.70 -8.49
N ARG A 69 -13.61 13.89 -7.45
CA ARG A 69 -13.89 14.20 -6.05
C ARG A 69 -12.66 14.68 -5.28
N GLY A 70 -11.51 14.81 -5.96
CA GLY A 70 -10.23 15.12 -5.33
C GLY A 70 -9.82 14.10 -4.27
N SER A 71 -10.13 12.80 -4.43
CA SER A 71 -9.84 11.79 -3.41
C SER A 71 -8.34 11.66 -3.14
N TRP A 72 -7.97 11.63 -1.86
CA TRP A 72 -6.61 11.39 -1.37
C TRP A 72 -6.67 10.69 -0.01
N LEU A 73 -5.54 10.12 0.41
CA LEU A 73 -5.40 9.46 1.71
C LEU A 73 -4.51 10.30 2.64
N LYS A 74 -4.99 10.54 3.85
CA LYS A 74 -4.23 11.28 4.86
C LYS A 74 -2.96 10.52 5.24
N PRO A 75 -1.83 11.20 5.53
CA PRO A 75 -0.65 10.55 6.08
C PRO A 75 -1.00 9.73 7.32
N HIS A 76 -0.63 8.46 7.31
CA HIS A 76 -0.80 7.51 8.39
C HIS A 76 0.25 6.40 8.30
N ALA A 77 0.34 5.58 9.33
CA ALA A 77 1.05 4.32 9.30
C ALA A 77 0.02 3.19 9.34
N ASP A 78 0.29 2.09 8.65
CA ASP A 78 -0.55 0.90 8.70
C ASP A 78 -0.61 0.31 10.12
N ASP A 79 -1.75 -0.28 10.44
CA ASP A 79 -1.99 -0.89 11.74
C ASP A 79 -1.06 -2.09 11.96
N ARG A 80 -0.21 -2.01 12.98
CA ARG A 80 0.79 -3.03 13.30
C ARG A 80 0.22 -4.28 13.96
N ILE A 81 -1.03 -4.25 14.41
CA ILE A 81 -1.75 -5.46 14.82
C ILE A 81 -2.04 -6.34 13.60
N LEU A 82 -2.26 -5.73 12.44
CA LEU A 82 -2.61 -6.44 11.21
C LEU A 82 -1.42 -6.70 10.31
N SER A 83 -0.50 -5.74 10.28
CA SER A 83 0.60 -5.68 9.32
C SER A 83 1.89 -6.25 9.89
N GLY A 84 2.38 -7.32 9.26
CA GLY A 84 3.73 -7.83 9.48
C GLY A 84 4.79 -7.09 8.65
N GLU A 85 5.79 -7.82 8.19
CA GLU A 85 6.95 -7.25 7.49
C GLU A 85 6.66 -6.79 6.06
N VAL A 86 5.62 -7.34 5.43
CA VAL A 86 5.29 -7.09 4.03
C VAL A 86 3.87 -6.60 3.88
N ILE A 87 3.73 -5.46 3.19
CA ILE A 87 2.46 -4.91 2.74
C ILE A 87 2.53 -4.79 1.22
N VAL A 88 1.51 -5.30 0.53
CA VAL A 88 1.42 -5.25 -0.93
C VAL A 88 0.28 -4.32 -1.34
N THR A 89 0.57 -3.31 -2.14
CA THR A 89 -0.43 -2.40 -2.72
C THR A 89 -0.56 -2.65 -4.22
N LEU A 90 -1.79 -2.82 -4.70
CA LEU A 90 -2.11 -2.92 -6.12
C LEU A 90 -2.75 -1.63 -6.61
N CYS A 91 -2.22 -1.02 -7.66
CA CYS A 91 -2.84 0.12 -8.33
C CYS A 91 -3.51 -0.39 -9.61
N LEU A 92 -4.85 -0.37 -9.73
CA LEU A 92 -5.52 -1.12 -10.81
C LEU A 92 -5.98 -0.28 -12.02
N LEU A 93 -6.63 0.86 -11.81
CA LEU A 93 -7.36 1.58 -12.88
C LEU A 93 -6.66 2.85 -13.39
N GLY A 94 -6.17 3.71 -12.49
CA GLY A 94 -5.58 5.00 -12.85
C GLY A 94 -4.23 5.22 -12.18
N SER A 95 -3.41 6.13 -12.70
CA SER A 95 -2.12 6.44 -12.09
C SER A 95 -2.28 7.24 -10.79
N ALA A 96 -1.51 6.88 -9.77
CA ALA A 96 -1.43 7.59 -8.49
C ALA A 96 0.02 7.90 -8.12
N VAL A 97 0.20 8.68 -7.07
CA VAL A 97 1.49 8.87 -6.40
C VAL A 97 1.31 8.50 -4.94
N MET A 98 2.17 7.63 -4.44
CA MET A 98 2.26 7.33 -3.02
C MET A 98 3.44 8.07 -2.42
N THR A 99 3.18 8.85 -1.38
CA THR A 99 4.18 9.68 -0.73
C THR A 99 4.56 9.09 0.63
N PHE A 100 5.84 8.81 0.82
CA PHE A 100 6.40 8.36 2.08
C PHE A 100 7.17 9.50 2.74
N GLY A 101 6.97 9.66 4.05
CA GLY A 101 7.71 10.60 4.88
C GLY A 101 7.96 9.96 6.24
N ARG A 102 8.99 10.45 6.95
CA ARG A 102 9.16 10.05 8.35
C ARG A 102 8.09 10.75 9.18
N GLN A 103 7.50 10.03 10.12
CA GLN A 103 6.55 10.66 11.03
C GLN A 103 7.34 11.51 12.04
N GLY A 104 7.44 12.82 11.79
CA GLY A 104 7.88 13.79 12.78
C GLY A 104 6.78 14.00 13.83
N ALA A 105 7.15 13.92 15.12
CA ALA A 105 6.26 14.29 16.23
C ALA A 105 5.63 15.66 15.94
N ALA A 106 4.30 15.76 16.05
CA ALA A 106 3.46 16.96 15.88
C ALA A 106 4.24 18.23 15.46
N GLY A 107 4.37 18.45 14.15
CA GLY A 107 5.12 19.56 13.56
C GLY A 107 6.28 19.05 12.73
N ALA A 108 6.00 18.62 11.49
CA ALA A 108 7.02 18.31 10.50
C ALA A 108 7.95 19.53 10.40
N ARG A 109 9.20 19.37 10.84
CA ARG A 109 10.21 20.40 10.69
C ARG A 109 10.48 20.58 9.19
N GLU A 110 10.54 21.83 8.76
CA GLU A 110 10.95 22.22 7.42
C GLU A 110 12.25 21.50 7.04
N GLY A 111 12.22 20.65 6.01
CA GLY A 111 13.36 19.84 5.57
C GLY A 111 13.21 18.30 5.68
N GLU A 112 12.09 17.77 6.18
CA GLU A 112 11.87 16.31 6.13
C GLU A 112 11.75 15.80 4.68
N ARG A 113 12.69 14.93 4.29
CA ARG A 113 12.75 14.33 2.95
C ARG A 113 11.54 13.43 2.73
N GLN A 114 10.71 13.79 1.75
CA GLN A 114 9.65 12.92 1.25
C GLN A 114 10.16 12.10 0.06
N VAL A 115 9.68 10.87 -0.04
CA VAL A 115 9.90 9.99 -1.19
C VAL A 115 8.58 9.82 -1.91
N LEU A 116 8.53 10.23 -3.18
CA LEU A 116 7.36 10.08 -4.03
C LEU A 116 7.55 8.85 -4.92
N VAL A 117 6.57 7.95 -4.91
CA VAL A 117 6.56 6.72 -5.69
C VAL A 117 5.39 6.78 -6.68
N PRO A 118 5.64 7.00 -7.98
CA PRO A 118 4.61 6.91 -9.00
C PRO A 118 4.08 5.47 -9.13
N LEU A 119 2.77 5.32 -9.16
CA LEU A 119 2.07 4.04 -9.32
C LEU A 119 1.22 4.10 -10.59
N ALA A 120 1.67 3.47 -11.67
CA ALA A 120 0.88 3.36 -12.90
C ALA A 120 -0.28 2.34 -12.73
N PRO A 121 -1.28 2.31 -13.62
CA PRO A 121 -2.29 1.27 -13.60
C PRO A 121 -1.66 -0.12 -13.77
N ARG A 122 -2.24 -1.10 -13.08
CA ARG A 122 -1.81 -2.52 -13.04
C ARG A 122 -0.41 -2.72 -12.47
N THR A 123 0.07 -1.83 -11.60
CA THR A 123 1.32 -2.02 -10.87
C THR A 123 1.08 -2.65 -9.50
N LEU A 124 2.02 -3.49 -9.08
CA LEU A 124 2.14 -3.98 -7.72
C LEU A 124 3.30 -3.25 -7.06
N GLN A 125 3.07 -2.69 -5.88
CA GLN A 125 4.09 -2.13 -5.02
C GLN A 125 4.20 -3.00 -3.76
N GLN A 126 5.43 -3.28 -3.34
CA GLN A 126 5.74 -4.00 -2.13
C GLN A 126 6.44 -3.05 -1.15
N LEU A 127 5.94 -2.97 0.08
CA LEU A 127 6.54 -2.23 1.17
C LEU A 127 7.12 -3.22 2.18
N TYR A 128 8.41 -3.09 2.47
CA TYR A 128 9.06 -3.80 3.57
C TYR A 128 9.06 -2.91 4.82
N VAL A 129 8.58 -3.47 5.92
CA VAL A 129 8.43 -2.78 7.20
C VAL A 129 9.39 -3.42 8.19
N PHE A 130 10.56 -2.81 8.40
CA PHE A 130 11.55 -3.29 9.36
C PHE A 130 11.10 -2.93 10.79
N LEU A 131 10.87 -3.95 11.63
CA LEU A 131 10.41 -3.77 13.01
C LEU A 131 11.55 -3.47 14.00
N HIS A 132 12.78 -3.86 13.69
CA HIS A 132 14.00 -3.41 14.36
C HIS A 132 15.16 -3.52 13.37
N ALA A 133 15.79 -2.40 13.00
CA ALA A 133 17.05 -2.47 12.27
C ALA A 133 18.20 -2.52 13.30
N PRO A 134 19.03 -3.59 13.37
CA PRO A 134 20.43 -3.36 13.72
C PRO A 134 21.03 -2.38 12.71
N PRO A 135 22.05 -1.59 13.07
CA PRO A 135 22.63 -0.59 12.19
C PRO A 135 22.99 -1.23 10.85
N ILE A 136 22.37 -0.73 9.78
CA ILE A 136 22.66 -1.16 8.42
C ILE A 136 24.11 -0.76 8.14
N GLN A 137 25.01 -1.75 8.04
CA GLN A 137 26.26 -1.52 7.35
C GLN A 137 25.92 -1.22 5.88
N PRO A 138 26.44 -0.13 5.30
CA PRO A 138 26.06 0.26 3.95
C PRO A 138 26.43 -0.88 2.98
N PRO A 139 25.49 -1.34 2.13
CA PRO A 139 25.83 -2.28 1.08
C PRO A 139 26.81 -1.60 0.12
N GLN A 140 27.88 -2.31 -0.25
CA GLN A 140 28.75 -1.87 -1.33
C GLN A 140 27.89 -1.64 -2.57
N LEU A 141 28.04 -0.45 -3.16
CA LEU A 141 27.31 0.06 -4.32
C LEU A 141 27.13 -1.01 -5.40
N ALA A 142 25.95 -1.65 -5.44
CA ALA A 142 25.47 -2.33 -6.62
C ALA A 142 25.05 -1.24 -7.62
N ARG A 143 25.93 -0.95 -8.58
CA ARG A 143 25.68 -0.04 -9.69
C ARG A 143 24.45 -0.55 -10.46
N SER A 144 23.33 0.13 -10.31
CA SER A 144 22.13 -0.07 -11.13
C SER A 144 22.48 0.28 -12.58
N LEU A 145 22.66 -0.74 -13.42
CA LEU A 145 22.69 -0.58 -14.88
C LEU A 145 21.27 -0.26 -15.35
N VAL A 146 20.94 1.02 -15.39
CA VAL A 146 19.79 1.52 -16.16
C VAL A 146 20.18 1.42 -17.63
N THR A 147 19.59 0.49 -18.37
CA THR A 147 19.62 0.52 -19.83
C THR A 147 18.57 1.53 -20.32
N PRO A 148 18.92 2.47 -21.21
CA PRO A 148 17.93 3.38 -21.77
C PRO A 148 17.03 2.64 -22.76
N SER A 149 15.71 2.64 -22.50
CA SER A 149 14.69 2.21 -23.47
C SER A 149 14.40 3.33 -24.49
N PRO A 150 14.06 2.99 -25.74
CA PRO A 150 13.84 3.98 -26.79
C PRO A 150 12.58 4.83 -26.54
N ARG A 151 12.67 6.11 -26.89
CA ARG A 151 11.62 7.12 -26.69
C ARG A 151 10.35 6.74 -27.46
N HIS A 152 9.26 6.52 -26.73
CA HIS A 152 7.92 6.49 -27.32
C HIS A 152 7.43 7.91 -27.64
N PRO A 153 6.67 8.11 -28.74
CA PRO A 153 6.01 9.38 -29.02
C PRO A 153 4.93 9.71 -27.98
N PRO A 154 4.61 11.00 -27.79
CA PRO A 154 3.64 11.43 -26.79
C PRO A 154 2.24 10.87 -27.07
N PRO A 155 1.46 10.55 -26.02
CA PRO A 155 0.10 10.05 -26.18
C PRO A 155 -0.82 11.13 -26.78
N SER A 156 -1.65 10.68 -27.72
CA SER A 156 -2.79 11.40 -28.28
C SER A 156 -3.73 11.92 -27.17
N SER A 157 -4.38 13.05 -27.43
CA SER A 157 -5.21 13.89 -26.55
C SER A 157 -6.54 13.24 -26.10
N ALA A 158 -6.52 11.97 -25.72
CA ALA A 158 -7.67 11.32 -25.09
C ALA A 158 -7.79 11.82 -23.64
N SER A 159 -8.98 12.32 -23.28
CA SER A 159 -9.32 12.67 -21.90
C SER A 159 -9.00 11.49 -20.97
N PRO A 160 -8.34 11.72 -19.81
CA PRO A 160 -7.99 10.63 -18.91
C PRO A 160 -9.27 9.92 -18.42
N PRO A 161 -9.24 8.58 -18.26
CA PRO A 161 -10.40 7.84 -17.78
C PRO A 161 -10.84 8.36 -16.41
N GLU A 162 -12.16 8.51 -16.25
CA GLU A 162 -12.82 9.14 -15.10
C GLU A 162 -12.64 8.36 -13.78
N ARG A 163 -12.36 7.05 -13.88
CA ARG A 163 -12.14 6.16 -12.73
C ARG A 163 -10.64 5.97 -12.47
N MET A 164 -10.25 6.23 -11.23
CA MET A 164 -8.89 6.20 -10.70
C MET A 164 -8.71 4.95 -9.82
N PRO A 165 -7.49 4.61 -9.35
CA PRO A 165 -7.18 3.22 -9.04
C PRO A 165 -8.02 2.67 -7.89
N LEU A 166 -8.54 1.47 -8.11
CA LEU A 166 -8.83 0.57 -7.01
C LEU A 166 -7.47 0.21 -6.41
N CYS A 167 -7.17 0.79 -5.24
CA CYS A 167 -6.00 0.40 -4.48
C CYS A 167 -6.39 -0.75 -3.56
N CYS A 168 -5.83 -1.93 -3.78
CA CYS A 168 -5.97 -3.03 -2.82
C CYS A 168 -4.67 -3.15 -2.03
N ALA A 169 -4.69 -2.88 -0.73
CA ALA A 169 -3.61 -3.26 0.16
C ALA A 169 -3.91 -4.64 0.76
N LEU A 170 -2.88 -5.47 0.84
CA LEU A 170 -2.91 -6.77 1.48
C LEU A 170 -1.73 -6.84 2.45
N SER A 171 -2.00 -7.14 3.72
CA SER A 171 -0.96 -7.42 4.70
C SER A 171 -0.83 -8.91 5.00
N SER A 172 0.33 -9.35 5.45
CA SER A 172 0.56 -10.72 5.94
C SER A 172 1.20 -10.70 7.32
N TRP A 173 0.96 -11.74 8.13
CA TRP A 173 1.76 -12.02 9.32
C TRP A 173 3.06 -12.73 8.93
N PRO A 174 4.15 -12.59 9.72
CA PRO A 174 5.29 -13.47 9.58
C PRO A 174 4.87 -14.91 9.93
N SER A 175 5.38 -15.88 9.15
CA SER A 175 5.28 -17.31 9.45
C SER A 175 6.12 -17.69 10.67
#